data_AF-A0A0U1V1M3-F1
#
_entry.id   AF-A0A0U1V1M3-F1
#
_cell.length_a   1.000
_cell.length_b   1.000
_cell.length_c   1.000
_cell.angle_alpha   90.00
_cell.angle_beta   90.00
_cell.angle_gamma   90.00
#
_symmetry.space_group_name_H-M   'P 1'
#
loop_
_entity.id
_entity.type
_entity.pdbx_description
1 polymer ?
#
loop_
_entity_poly.entity_id
_entity_poly.type
_entity_poly.pdbx_seq_one_letter_code
_entity_poly.pdbx_strand_id
1 'polypeptide(L)'
;RYLINDEVREQQNVNKLHGSSTPYEIMKDAVLSELGTIFRPELLNRLDETIVFRKLTKRETRKITEIFLKDVAKRLKKSKNIELIFTKRLKSFLLDVGHNPKYGARPMRRAITRYVEDPLA
;
A
#
# COMPACT_ATOMS: atom_id res chain seq x y z
N ARG A 1 -4.64 -43.28 4.27
CA ARG A 1 -6.12 -43.24 4.41
C ARG A 1 -6.51 -41.80 4.75
N TYR A 2 -6.59 -40.93 3.74
CA TYR A 2 -7.11 -39.56 3.86
C TYR A 2 -7.86 -39.27 2.56
N LEU A 3 -9.13 -39.68 2.51
CA LEU A 3 -10.07 -39.43 1.40
C LEU A 3 -10.97 -38.21 1.67
N ILE A 4 -10.60 -37.35 2.65
CA ILE A 4 -11.44 -36.24 3.12
C ILE A 4 -11.05 -34.90 2.46
N ASN A 5 -9.92 -34.84 1.73
CA ASN A 5 -9.41 -33.56 1.21
C ASN A 5 -9.88 -33.23 -0.22
N ASP A 6 -10.47 -34.18 -0.94
CA ASP A 6 -10.93 -33.95 -2.32
C ASP A 6 -12.37 -33.38 -2.36
N GLU A 7 -13.26 -33.83 -1.47
CA GLU A 7 -14.65 -33.31 -1.39
C GLU A 7 -14.71 -31.84 -0.93
N VAL A 8 -13.81 -31.43 -0.02
CA VAL A 8 -13.74 -30.03 0.46
C VAL A 8 -13.26 -29.09 -0.65
N ARG A 9 -12.45 -29.59 -1.59
CA ARG A 9 -11.98 -28.82 -2.76
C ARG A 9 -13.07 -28.67 -3.82
N GLU A 10 -13.91 -29.68 -4.02
CA GLU A 10 -15.02 -29.61 -4.98
C GLU A 10 -16.14 -28.68 -4.50
N GLN A 11 -16.48 -28.69 -3.21
CA GLN A 11 -17.52 -27.81 -2.65
C GLN A 11 -17.16 -26.31 -2.69
N GLN A 12 -15.87 -25.97 -2.68
CA GLN A 12 -15.42 -24.59 -2.85
C GLN A 12 -15.44 -24.12 -4.32
N ASN A 13 -15.45 -25.05 -5.29
CA ASN A 13 -15.43 -24.72 -6.71
C ASN A 13 -16.85 -24.47 -7.26
N VAL A 14 -17.86 -25.14 -6.72
CA VAL A 14 -19.27 -24.98 -7.16
C VAL A 14 -19.91 -23.64 -6.75
N ASN A 15 -19.40 -22.96 -5.72
CA ASN A 15 -19.91 -21.66 -5.29
C ASN A 15 -19.30 -20.44 -6.02
N LYS A 16 -18.36 -20.63 -6.96
CA LYS A 16 -17.63 -19.53 -7.64
C LYS A 16 -18.25 -19.07 -8.96
N LEU A 17 -19.43 -19.57 -9.32
CA LEU A 17 -20.05 -19.38 -10.65
C LEU A 17 -21.20 -18.36 -10.68
N HIS A 18 -21.37 -17.48 -9.68
CA HIS A 18 -22.39 -16.43 -9.71
C HIS A 18 -21.84 -15.04 -9.36
N GLY A 19 -21.89 -14.13 -10.34
CA GLY A 19 -22.16 -12.70 -10.14
C GLY A 19 -20.97 -11.79 -9.83
N SER A 20 -20.41 -11.16 -10.88
CA SER A 20 -19.61 -9.92 -10.83
C SER A 20 -18.60 -9.80 -9.68
N SER A 21 -17.58 -10.65 -9.66
CA SER A 21 -16.44 -10.44 -8.76
C SER A 21 -15.79 -9.09 -9.08
N THR A 22 -15.66 -8.23 -8.08
CA THR A 22 -15.03 -6.92 -8.27
C THR A 22 -13.56 -7.12 -8.68
N PRO A 23 -12.93 -6.19 -9.42
CA PRO A 23 -11.50 -6.28 -9.74
C PRO A 23 -10.59 -6.48 -8.51
N TYR A 24 -11.06 -6.05 -7.33
CA TYR A 24 -10.38 -6.27 -6.05
C TYR A 24 -10.43 -7.74 -5.61
N GLU A 25 -11.58 -8.40 -5.70
CA GLU A 25 -11.74 -9.81 -5.32
C GLU A 25 -10.90 -10.71 -6.22
N ILE A 26 -10.89 -10.45 -7.53
CA ILE A 26 -10.05 -11.18 -8.49
C ILE A 26 -8.57 -11.04 -8.13
N MET A 27 -8.11 -9.82 -7.82
CA MET A 27 -6.73 -9.57 -7.42
C MET A 27 -6.39 -10.23 -6.07
N LYS A 28 -7.30 -10.15 -5.09
CA LYS A 28 -7.14 -10.76 -3.77
C LYS A 28 -6.99 -12.28 -3.88
N ASP A 29 -7.85 -12.93 -4.65
CA ASP A 29 -7.80 -14.37 -4.88
C ASP A 29 -6.50 -14.81 -5.55
N ALA A 30 -6.03 -14.06 -6.55
CA ALA A 30 -4.74 -14.34 -7.20
C ALA A 30 -3.56 -14.26 -6.21
N VAL A 31 -3.54 -13.25 -5.33
CA VAL A 31 -2.50 -13.10 -4.30
C VAL A 31 -2.57 -14.22 -3.26
N LEU A 32 -3.77 -14.58 -2.79
CA LEU A 32 -3.96 -15.64 -1.81
C LEU A 32 -3.59 -17.02 -2.37
N SER A 33 -3.91 -17.28 -3.63
CA SER A 33 -3.53 -18.51 -4.33
C SER A 33 -2.00 -18.65 -4.41
N GLU A 34 -1.29 -17.58 -4.75
CA GLU A 34 0.17 -17.57 -4.80
C GLU A 34 0.78 -17.81 -3.41
N LEU A 35 0.23 -17.18 -2.36
CA LEU A 35 0.67 -17.39 -0.98
C LEU A 35 0.53 -18.85 -0.53
N GLY A 36 -0.53 -19.54 -0.95
CA GLY A 36 -0.74 -20.96 -0.67
C GLY A 36 0.30 -21.89 -1.31
N THR A 37 1.01 -21.44 -2.36
CA THR A 37 2.10 -22.21 -2.97
C THR A 37 3.45 -22.00 -2.26
N ILE A 38 3.63 -20.83 -1.64
CA ILE A 38 4.89 -20.41 -1.01
C ILE A 38 4.93 -20.76 0.48
N PHE A 39 3.80 -20.62 1.18
CA PHE A 39 3.70 -20.81 2.62
C PHE A 39 2.95 -22.10 2.96
N ARG A 40 3.34 -22.74 4.08
CA ARG A 40 2.66 -23.93 4.55
C ARG A 40 1.28 -23.59 5.12
N PRO A 41 0.29 -24.51 5.04
CA PRO A 41 -1.07 -24.26 5.51
C PRO A 41 -1.12 -23.89 7.00
N GLU A 42 -0.23 -24.44 7.83
CA GLU A 42 -0.21 -24.18 9.27
C GLU A 42 0.10 -22.72 9.60
N LEU A 43 0.90 -22.04 8.76
CA LEU A 43 1.21 -20.63 8.94
C LEU A 43 0.03 -19.74 8.55
N LEU A 44 -0.61 -20.06 7.41
CA LEU A 44 -1.76 -19.32 6.90
C LEU A 44 -2.95 -19.40 7.87
N ASN A 45 -3.13 -20.54 8.52
CA ASN A 45 -4.16 -20.75 9.54
C ASN A 45 -3.92 -19.98 10.85
N ARG A 46 -2.76 -19.31 11.03
CA ARG A 46 -2.49 -18.42 12.17
C ARG A 46 -2.69 -16.94 11.87
N LEU A 47 -3.15 -16.60 10.66
CA LEU A 47 -3.44 -15.23 10.26
C LEU A 47 -4.96 -15.02 10.30
N ASP A 48 -5.44 -14.25 11.28
CA ASP A 48 -6.88 -14.03 11.48
C ASP A 48 -7.52 -13.27 10.30
N GLU A 49 -6.84 -12.22 9.81
CA GLU A 49 -7.31 -11.43 8.67
C GLU A 49 -6.15 -11.06 7.73
N THR A 50 -6.36 -11.26 6.43
CA THR A 50 -5.39 -10.84 5.39
C THR A 50 -5.88 -9.61 4.65
N ILE A 51 -5.13 -8.50 4.77
CA ILE A 51 -5.42 -7.22 4.10
C ILE A 51 -4.56 -7.11 2.84
N VAL A 52 -5.19 -7.07 1.66
CA VAL A 52 -4.49 -6.88 0.38
C VAL A 52 -4.53 -5.41 -0.01
N PHE A 53 -3.35 -4.79 -0.12
CA PHE A 53 -3.23 -3.40 -0.55
C PHE A 53 -3.23 -3.29 -2.07
N ARG A 54 -4.11 -2.46 -2.62
CA ARG A 54 -4.04 -2.04 -4.02
C ARG A 54 -2.88 -1.08 -4.26
N LYS A 55 -2.37 -1.06 -5.50
CA LYS A 55 -1.36 -0.08 -5.92
C LYS A 55 -1.90 1.34 -5.77
N LEU A 56 -1.06 2.24 -5.28
CA LEU A 56 -1.41 3.66 -5.16
C LEU A 56 -1.53 4.32 -6.52
N THR A 57 -2.63 5.02 -6.75
CA THR A 57 -2.78 5.91 -7.90
C THR A 57 -1.89 7.16 -7.73
N LYS A 58 -1.56 7.85 -8.83
CA LYS A 58 -0.85 9.13 -8.76
C LYS A 58 -1.58 10.15 -7.88
N ARG A 59 -2.93 10.14 -7.92
CA ARG A 59 -3.77 11.03 -7.12
C ARG A 59 -3.68 10.73 -5.62
N GLU A 60 -3.70 9.46 -5.23
CA GLU A 60 -3.49 9.06 -3.82
C GLU A 60 -2.07 9.39 -3.36
N THR A 61 -1.07 9.16 -4.23
CA THR A 61 0.33 9.52 -3.95
C THR A 61 0.48 11.02 -3.70
N ARG A 62 -0.23 11.87 -4.46
CA ARG A 62 -0.28 13.33 -4.24
C ARG A 62 -0.81 13.67 -2.85
N LYS A 63 -1.94 13.07 -2.44
CA LYS A 63 -2.51 13.29 -1.11
C LYS A 63 -1.53 12.89 0.00
N ILE A 64 -0.86 11.75 -0.15
CA ILE A 64 0.15 11.28 0.81
C ILE A 64 1.32 12.28 0.91
N THR A 65 1.77 12.82 -0.21
CA THR A 65 2.83 13.85 -0.24
C THR A 65 2.42 15.08 0.56
N GLU A 66 1.18 15.53 0.42
CA GLU A 66 0.66 16.68 1.18
C GLU A 66 0.58 16.41 2.68
N ILE A 67 0.22 15.20 3.09
CA ILE A 67 0.21 14.80 4.51
C ILE A 67 1.62 14.92 5.08
N PHE A 68 2.62 14.35 4.42
CA PHE A 68 4.00 14.41 4.90
C PHE A 68 4.55 15.84 4.95
N LEU A 69 4.28 16.67 3.94
CA LEU A 69 4.69 18.07 3.95
C LEU A 69 4.03 18.86 5.09
N LYS A 70 2.74 18.61 5.36
CA LYS A 70 2.05 19.22 6.52
C LYS A 70 2.71 18.80 7.84
N ASP A 71 3.11 17.54 7.96
CA ASP A 71 3.80 17.06 9.17
C ASP A 71 5.16 17.75 9.36
N VAL A 72 5.91 17.96 8.28
CA VAL A 72 7.18 18.72 8.30
C VAL A 72 6.94 20.16 8.78
N ALA A 73 5.99 20.85 8.16
CA ALA A 73 5.64 22.22 8.53
C ALA A 73 5.17 22.31 10.00
N LYS A 74 4.36 21.36 10.45
CA LYS A 74 3.88 21.29 11.85
C LYS A 74 5.05 21.10 12.82
N ARG A 75 6.02 20.24 12.51
CA ARG A 75 7.22 20.05 13.35
C ARG A 75 8.02 21.35 13.46
N LEU A 76 8.32 21.99 12.33
CA LEU A 76 9.13 23.22 12.31
C LEU A 76 8.43 24.42 12.96
N LYS A 77 7.11 24.55 12.80
CA LYS A 77 6.32 25.53 13.53
C LYS A 77 6.42 25.31 15.04
N LYS A 78 6.36 24.05 15.50
CA LYS A 78 6.48 23.74 16.93
C LYS A 78 7.89 23.95 17.48
N SER A 79 8.94 23.60 16.73
CA SER A 79 10.31 23.62 17.24
C SER A 79 11.03 24.95 17.05
N LYS A 80 10.76 25.67 15.96
CA LYS A 80 11.46 26.91 15.57
C LYS A 80 10.52 28.10 15.35
N ASN A 81 9.19 27.95 15.55
CA ASN A 81 8.17 28.96 15.24
C ASN A 81 8.20 29.46 13.78
N ILE A 82 8.61 28.59 12.85
CA ILE A 82 8.71 28.90 11.42
C ILE A 82 7.44 28.42 10.70
N GLU A 83 6.86 29.30 9.87
CA GLU A 83 5.76 28.94 8.98
C GLU A 83 6.30 28.59 7.58
N LEU A 84 5.91 27.42 7.08
CA LEU A 84 6.35 26.90 5.78
C LEU A 84 5.18 26.76 4.82
N ILE A 85 5.37 27.29 3.61
CA ILE A 85 4.42 27.19 2.51
C ILE A 85 5.11 26.50 1.35
N PHE A 86 4.52 25.39 0.90
CA PHE A 86 5.08 24.60 -0.21
C PHE A 86 4.36 24.92 -1.52
N THR A 87 5.14 25.27 -2.55
CA THR A 87 4.61 25.58 -3.88
C THR A 87 4.07 24.34 -4.59
N LYS A 88 3.14 24.54 -5.54
CA LYS A 88 2.65 23.45 -6.40
C LYS A 88 3.76 22.77 -7.20
N ARG A 89 4.80 23.53 -7.57
CA ARG A 89 5.97 23.03 -8.30
C ARG A 89 6.75 22.02 -7.46
N LEU A 90 7.05 22.34 -6.20
CA LEU A 90 7.73 21.42 -5.29
C LEU A 90 6.93 20.13 -5.09
N LYS A 91 5.61 20.24 -4.86
CA LYS A 91 4.73 19.07 -4.71
C LYS A 91 4.76 18.16 -5.94
N SER A 92 4.83 18.73 -7.14
CA SER A 92 4.87 17.95 -8.39
C SER A 92 6.24 17.30 -8.57
N PHE A 93 7.32 18.02 -8.31
CA PHE A 93 8.68 17.46 -8.31
C PHE A 93 8.80 16.27 -7.35
N LEU A 94 8.30 16.40 -6.12
CA LEU A 94 8.31 15.33 -5.12
C LEU A 94 7.53 14.09 -5.58
N LEU A 95 6.42 14.29 -6.31
CA LEU A 95 5.67 13.18 -6.90
C LEU A 95 6.47 12.43 -7.95
N ASP A 96 7.19 13.15 -8.81
CA ASP A 96 7.97 12.54 -9.88
C ASP A 96 9.16 11.75 -9.34
N VAL A 97 9.86 12.25 -8.33
CA VAL A 97 11.02 11.56 -7.73
C VAL A 97 10.63 10.51 -6.66
N GLY A 98 9.47 10.68 -6.03
CA GLY A 98 9.02 9.86 -4.89
C GLY A 98 8.01 8.78 -5.24
N HIS A 99 7.44 8.78 -6.45
CA HIS A 99 6.51 7.76 -6.91
C HIS A 99 7.26 6.57 -7.51
N ASN A 100 7.11 5.40 -6.87
CA ASN A 100 7.59 4.15 -7.45
C ASN A 100 6.47 3.10 -7.42
N PRO A 101 5.99 2.60 -8.56
CA PRO A 101 4.91 1.60 -8.62
C PRO A 101 5.21 0.29 -7.87
N LYS A 102 6.49 -0.09 -7.74
CA LYS A 102 6.94 -1.30 -7.04
C LYS A 102 7.05 -1.10 -5.54
N TYR A 103 7.47 0.08 -5.09
CA TYR A 103 7.72 0.39 -3.68
C TYR A 103 6.63 1.28 -3.03
N GLY A 104 5.58 1.64 -3.77
CA GLY A 104 4.52 2.53 -3.33
C GLY A 104 5.04 3.93 -2.99
N ALA A 105 4.47 4.56 -1.96
CA ALA A 105 4.91 5.86 -1.46
C ALA A 105 6.11 5.78 -0.50
N ARG A 106 6.71 4.61 -0.28
CA ARG A 106 7.89 4.48 0.62
C ARG A 106 9.07 5.39 0.19
N PRO A 107 9.41 5.51 -1.11
CA PRO A 107 10.43 6.46 -1.55
C PRO A 107 10.05 7.92 -1.30
N MET A 108 8.75 8.24 -1.18
CA MET A 108 8.27 9.60 -0.95
C MET A 108 8.80 10.20 0.35
N ARG A 109 8.83 9.41 1.43
CA ARG A 109 9.38 9.87 2.71
C ARG A 109 10.85 10.25 2.57
N ARG A 110 11.65 9.43 1.89
CA ARG A 110 13.07 9.73 1.61
C ARG A 110 13.25 10.98 0.75
N ALA A 111 12.40 11.16 -0.27
CA ALA A 111 12.44 12.36 -1.11
C ALA A 111 12.15 13.63 -0.30
N ILE A 112 11.15 13.59 0.58
CA ILE A 112 10.81 14.72 1.45
C ILE A 112 11.95 15.03 2.42
N THR A 113 12.53 14.02 3.07
CA THR A 113 13.68 14.25 3.94
C THR A 113 14.83 14.89 3.16
N ARG A 114 15.23 14.32 2.03
CA ARG A 114 16.36 14.81 1.23
C ARG A 114 16.18 16.22 0.67
N TYR A 115 14.99 16.53 0.14
CA TYR A 115 14.76 17.77 -0.61
C TYR A 115 14.07 18.86 0.22
N VAL A 116 13.56 18.51 1.41
CA VAL A 116 12.82 19.44 2.26
C VAL A 116 13.41 19.49 3.67
N GLU A 117 13.59 18.36 4.36
CA GLU A 117 14.06 18.39 5.75
C GLU A 117 15.56 18.69 5.85
N ASP A 118 16.41 18.00 5.09
CA ASP A 118 17.87 18.15 5.15
C ASP A 118 18.32 19.60 4.86
N PRO A 119 17.73 20.34 3.88
CA PRO A 119 18.06 21.75 3.66
C PRO A 119 17.54 22.72 4.76
N LEU A 120 16.63 22.27 5.63
CA LEU A 120 16.02 23.08 6.69
C LEU A 120 16.55 22.74 8.10
N ALA A 121 17.36 21.67 8.21
CA ALA A 121 18.01 21.23 9.44
C ALA A 121 18.88 22.36 10.02
#